data_AF-A0AAV7G0H1-F1
#
_entry.id   AF-A0AAV7G0H1-F1
#
_cell.length_a   1.000
_cell.length_b   1.000
_cell.length_c   1.000
_cell.angle_alpha   90.00
_cell.angle_beta   90.00
_cell.angle_gamma   90.00
#
_symmetry.space_group_name_H-M   'P 1'
#
loop_
_entity.id
_entity.type
_entity.pdbx_description
1 polymer ?
#
loop_
_entity_poly.entity_id
_entity_poly.type
_entity_poly.pdbx_seq_one_letter_code
_entity_poly.pdbx_strand_id
1 'polypeptide(L)'
;MFSFNVVMAWNVFKFCALLRGLGSVMIMLVLSVVGFTYYAVVVTNYWPAVLAGGANSYSSVAILILFHILLVMLLWSYFSAVLTDPGSVPPNWRADVDEESGDPLVLTGLELSKPMLNLQHTASLVGSGIQKIRYCKKCNQLKPPRCHHCSACGRCILKMDHHCVWVVNCVGALNYKFFLLFLFYTFLETSLVTIILLSNFIAFFNEGEIPASPESLATTFLTFVLNLAFALSVLGLLAYEMKTTPKWRYDLGRRKNFEQVFGMDKRYWLIPAYTEEDLKRLQTLHGLEYPSKPELDSQHY
;
A
#
# COMPACT_ATOMS: atom_id res chain seq x y z
N MET A 1 -9.58 9.86 -37.28
CA MET A 1 -10.69 9.32 -36.47
C MET A 1 -10.13 8.28 -35.50
N PHE A 2 -9.59 8.70 -34.35
CA PHE A 2 -9.37 7.85 -33.17
C PHE A 2 -9.27 8.80 -31.97
N SER A 3 -10.39 8.94 -31.25
CA SER A 3 -10.51 9.79 -30.06
C SER A 3 -10.01 9.01 -28.86
N PHE A 4 -8.83 9.36 -28.35
CA PHE A 4 -8.40 8.94 -27.01
C PHE A 4 -9.25 9.69 -25.98
N ASN A 5 -10.37 9.10 -25.58
CA ASN A 5 -11.08 9.53 -24.38
C ASN A 5 -10.28 9.06 -23.16
N VAL A 6 -9.30 9.87 -22.77
CA VAL A 6 -8.76 9.85 -21.40
C VAL A 6 -9.91 10.31 -20.52
N VAL A 7 -10.65 9.35 -19.95
CA VAL A 7 -11.60 9.62 -18.88
C VAL A 7 -10.76 10.02 -17.67
N MET A 8 -10.53 11.33 -17.55
CA MET A 8 -10.08 11.98 -16.33
C MET A 8 -11.03 11.54 -15.23
N ALA A 9 -10.59 10.61 -14.38
CA ALA A 9 -11.32 10.19 -13.21
C ALA A 9 -11.56 11.45 -12.37
N TRP A 10 -12.79 11.95 -12.39
CA TRP A 10 -13.21 13.11 -11.62
C TRP A 10 -13.18 12.74 -10.14
N ASN A 11 -11.99 12.90 -9.55
CA ASN A 11 -11.70 13.33 -8.20
C ASN A 11 -12.93 13.39 -7.27
N VAL A 12 -13.08 12.32 -6.50
CA VAL A 12 -13.98 12.16 -5.33
C VAL A 12 -13.65 13.14 -4.19
N PHE A 13 -12.84 14.16 -4.43
CA PHE A 13 -12.48 15.17 -3.45
C PHE A 13 -13.60 16.20 -3.19
N LYS A 14 -14.74 16.20 -3.89
CA LYS A 14 -15.75 17.29 -3.82
C LYS A 14 -16.52 17.45 -2.49
N PHE A 15 -16.32 16.62 -1.46
CA PHE A 15 -16.99 16.80 -0.17
C PHE A 15 -16.01 17.08 0.98
N CYS A 16 -16.08 18.31 1.48
CA CYS A 16 -15.40 18.87 2.65
C CYS A 16 -13.95 19.37 2.43
N ALA A 17 -13.81 20.68 2.24
CA ALA A 17 -12.51 21.38 2.27
C ALA A 17 -11.70 21.08 3.55
N LEU A 18 -12.38 20.76 4.66
CA LEU A 18 -11.77 20.32 5.93
C LEU A 18 -11.07 18.96 5.81
N LEU A 19 -11.67 17.99 5.12
CA LEU A 19 -11.07 16.66 4.90
C LEU A 19 -9.91 16.74 3.89
N ARG A 20 -9.98 17.63 2.89
CA ARG A 20 -8.82 17.96 2.04
C ARG A 20 -7.69 18.62 2.82
N GLY A 21 -8.03 19.53 3.74
CA GLY A 21 -7.06 20.15 4.66
C GLY A 21 -6.39 19.13 5.56
N LEU A 22 -7.16 18.26 6.22
CA LEU A 22 -6.64 17.19 7.09
C LEU A 22 -5.80 16.16 6.32
N GLY A 23 -6.20 15.81 5.10
CA GLY A 23 -5.40 14.96 4.21
C GLY A 23 -4.06 15.60 3.86
N SER A 24 -4.08 16.87 3.45
CA SER A 24 -2.86 17.63 3.18
C SER A 24 -1.94 17.70 4.42
N VAL A 25 -2.51 17.81 5.62
CA VAL A 25 -1.72 17.85 6.87
C VAL A 25 -0.93 16.55 7.08
N MET A 26 -1.52 15.38 6.82
CA MET A 26 -0.80 14.11 7.03
C MET A 26 0.34 13.95 6.02
N ILE A 27 0.14 14.32 4.75
CA ILE A 27 1.20 14.30 3.74
C ILE A 27 2.32 15.27 4.14
N MET A 28 1.97 16.48 4.58
CA MET A 28 2.95 17.47 5.05
C MET A 28 3.71 16.98 6.29
N LEU A 29 3.06 16.26 7.20
CA LEU A 29 3.72 15.67 8.36
C LEU A 29 4.76 14.62 7.93
N VAL A 30 4.39 13.70 7.04
CA VAL A 30 5.33 12.70 6.50
C VAL A 30 6.53 13.37 5.83
N LEU A 31 6.29 14.35 4.96
CA LEU A 31 7.36 15.10 4.29
C LEU A 31 8.22 15.91 5.27
N SER A 32 7.63 16.43 6.34
CA SER A 32 8.37 17.14 7.39
C SER A 32 9.29 16.21 8.18
N VAL A 33 8.84 14.99 8.51
CA VAL A 33 9.69 13.99 9.19
C VAL A 33 10.84 13.54 8.28
N VAL A 34 10.56 13.31 6.98
CA VAL A 34 11.60 12.98 6.00
C VAL A 34 12.59 14.14 5.84
N GLY A 35 12.09 15.37 5.72
CA GLY A 35 12.93 16.57 5.60
C GLY A 35 13.78 16.84 6.85
N PHE A 36 13.23 16.62 8.04
CA PHE A 36 13.98 16.71 9.29
C PHE A 36 15.09 15.66 9.36
N THR A 37 14.80 14.42 8.97
CA THR A 37 15.80 13.35 8.89
C THR A 37 16.89 13.67 7.87
N TYR A 38 16.51 14.23 6.70
CA TYR A 38 17.44 14.69 5.69
C TYR A 38 18.39 15.78 6.23
N TYR A 39 17.83 16.79 6.91
CA TYR A 39 18.61 17.85 7.54
C TYR A 39 19.63 17.28 8.54
N ALA A 40 19.18 16.40 9.42
CA ALA A 40 20.05 15.76 10.41
C ALA A 40 21.16 14.91 9.78
N VAL A 41 20.83 14.04 8.83
CA VAL A 41 21.83 13.15 8.22
C VAL A 41 22.78 13.94 7.34
N VAL A 42 22.24 14.69 6.38
CA VAL A 42 23.05 15.36 5.36
C VAL A 42 23.71 16.59 5.93
N VAL A 43 22.95 17.55 6.46
CA VAL A 43 23.47 18.88 6.79
C VAL A 43 24.25 18.86 8.10
N THR A 44 23.75 18.21 9.16
CA THR A 44 24.39 18.31 10.48
C THR A 44 25.50 17.27 10.70
N ASN A 45 25.39 16.06 10.12
CA ASN A 45 26.32 14.96 10.41
C ASN A 45 27.32 14.67 9.28
N TYR A 46 26.86 14.44 8.04
CA TYR A 46 27.72 13.87 7.00
C TYR A 46 28.34 14.90 6.05
N TRP A 47 27.65 15.99 5.73
CA TRP A 47 28.19 17.03 4.85
C TRP A 47 29.42 17.75 5.43
N PRO A 48 29.46 18.12 6.73
CA PRO A 48 30.66 18.70 7.33
C PRO A 48 31.84 17.74 7.30
N ALA A 49 31.60 16.43 7.50
CA ALA A 49 32.63 15.40 7.44
C ALA A 49 33.22 15.24 6.03
N VAL A 50 32.41 15.44 4.99
CA VAL A 50 32.88 15.48 3.59
C VAL A 50 33.73 16.72 3.34
N LEU A 51 33.30 17.89 3.81
CA LEU A 51 34.04 19.14 3.63
C LEU A 51 35.38 19.15 4.40
N ALA A 52 35.43 18.52 5.57
CA ALA A 52 36.65 18.39 6.38
C ALA A 52 37.74 17.53 5.69
N GLY A 53 37.35 16.68 4.73
CA GLY A 53 38.26 15.83 3.96
C GLY A 53 38.87 14.67 4.77
N GLY A 54 39.89 14.03 4.21
CA GLY A 54 40.56 12.86 4.80
C GLY A 54 39.89 11.52 4.49
N ALA A 55 40.36 10.44 5.12
CA ALA A 55 39.90 9.08 4.83
C ALA A 55 38.41 8.86 5.15
N ASN A 56 37.88 9.53 6.19
CA ASN A 56 36.48 9.43 6.60
C ASN A 56 35.52 10.12 5.62
N SER A 57 36.02 11.01 4.75
CA SER A 57 35.22 11.65 3.71
C SER A 57 34.72 10.65 2.67
N TYR A 58 35.52 9.64 2.29
CA TYR A 58 35.10 8.62 1.32
C TYR A 58 33.94 7.79 1.86
N SER A 59 34.02 7.35 3.12
CA SER A 59 32.94 6.64 3.79
C SER A 59 31.69 7.50 3.92
N SER A 60 31.85 8.79 4.21
CA SER A 60 30.74 9.74 4.30
C SER A 60 30.02 9.92 2.97
N VAL A 61 30.77 10.04 1.86
CA VAL A 61 30.21 10.09 0.51
C VAL A 61 29.47 8.80 0.17
N ALA A 62 30.03 7.64 0.47
CA ALA A 62 29.38 6.36 0.22
C ALA A 62 28.05 6.20 0.98
N ILE A 63 28.02 6.60 2.26
CA ILE A 63 26.81 6.63 3.09
C ILE A 63 25.77 7.57 2.49
N LEU A 64 26.18 8.79 2.10
CA LEU A 64 25.27 9.76 1.48
C LEU A 64 24.70 9.24 0.15
N ILE A 65 25.49 8.57 -0.69
CA ILE A 65 24.98 7.97 -1.93
C ILE A 65 23.91 6.92 -1.62
N LEU A 66 24.18 6.01 -0.69
CA LEU A 66 23.22 4.98 -0.29
C LEU A 66 21.93 5.59 0.28
N PHE A 67 22.07 6.58 1.17
CA PHE A 67 20.96 7.34 1.75
C PHE A 67 20.09 7.97 0.65
N HIS A 68 20.69 8.67 -0.33
CA HIS A 68 19.91 9.29 -1.40
C HIS A 68 19.22 8.27 -2.32
N ILE A 69 19.84 7.11 -2.59
CA ILE A 69 19.21 6.03 -3.36
C ILE A 69 17.97 5.53 -2.63
N LEU A 70 18.08 5.24 -1.33
CA LEU A 70 16.96 4.77 -0.52
C LEU A 70 15.87 5.85 -0.37
N LEU A 71 16.25 7.10 -0.16
CA LEU A 71 15.33 8.24 -0.10
C LEU A 71 14.52 8.40 -1.40
N VAL A 72 15.16 8.30 -2.56
CA VAL A 72 14.47 8.35 -3.86
C VAL A 72 13.47 7.20 -3.98
N MET A 73 13.86 5.98 -3.60
CA MET A 73 12.97 4.82 -3.65
C MET A 73 11.81 4.92 -2.64
N LEU A 74 12.06 5.45 -1.45
CA LEU A 74 11.05 5.72 -0.43
C LEU A 74 10.03 6.73 -0.94
N LEU A 75 10.47 7.89 -1.41
CA LEU A 75 9.59 8.96 -1.90
C LEU A 75 8.82 8.50 -3.15
N TRP A 76 9.48 7.81 -4.08
CA TRP A 76 8.80 7.26 -5.25
C TRP A 76 7.70 6.28 -4.85
N SER A 77 7.99 5.35 -3.93
CA SER A 77 6.99 4.39 -3.45
C SER A 77 5.85 5.07 -2.69
N TYR A 78 6.16 6.07 -1.85
CA TYR A 78 5.17 6.85 -1.11
C TYR A 78 4.22 7.58 -2.05
N PHE A 79 4.75 8.36 -3.00
CA PHE A 79 3.92 9.10 -3.95
C PHE A 79 3.14 8.16 -4.88
N SER A 80 3.71 7.02 -5.28
CA SER A 80 2.96 6.00 -6.03
C SER A 80 1.77 5.46 -5.22
N ALA A 81 1.92 5.23 -3.91
CA ALA A 81 0.82 4.77 -3.05
C ALA A 81 -0.25 5.86 -2.83
N VAL A 82 0.18 7.13 -2.66
CA VAL A 82 -0.71 8.29 -2.47
C VAL A 82 -1.52 8.60 -3.72
N LEU A 83 -0.87 8.64 -4.89
CA LEU A 83 -1.45 9.17 -6.13
C LEU A 83 -2.17 8.13 -6.98
N THR A 84 -1.89 6.84 -6.80
CA THR A 84 -2.54 5.77 -7.57
C THR A 84 -3.95 5.51 -7.05
N ASP A 85 -4.94 5.47 -7.94
CA ASP A 85 -6.29 5.03 -7.57
C ASP A 85 -6.24 3.57 -7.06
N PRO A 86 -6.79 3.25 -5.88
CA PRO A 86 -6.68 1.90 -5.31
C PRO A 86 -7.48 0.81 -6.05
N GLY A 87 -8.27 1.19 -7.06
CA GLY A 87 -9.14 0.31 -7.83
C GLY A 87 -10.61 0.49 -7.45
N SER A 88 -11.48 0.54 -8.46
CA SER A 88 -12.93 0.64 -8.33
C SER A 88 -13.62 -0.49 -9.05
N VAL A 89 -14.80 -0.89 -8.57
CA VAL A 89 -15.65 -1.81 -9.34
C VAL A 89 -16.05 -1.14 -10.66
N PRO A 90 -15.85 -1.78 -11.82
CA PRO A 90 -16.25 -1.23 -13.11
C PRO A 90 -17.77 -0.99 -13.17
N PRO A 91 -18.22 0.04 -13.92
CA PRO A 91 -19.62 0.25 -14.19
C PRO A 91 -20.24 -1.01 -14.80
N ASN A 92 -21.40 -1.42 -14.32
CA ASN A 92 -22.16 -2.57 -14.82
C ASN A 92 -21.46 -3.94 -14.66
N TRP A 93 -20.48 -4.07 -13.76
CA TRP A 93 -19.93 -5.39 -13.44
C TRP A 93 -21.04 -6.36 -12.99
N ARG A 94 -21.05 -7.54 -13.60
CA ARG A 94 -21.94 -8.67 -13.27
C ARG A 94 -21.06 -9.87 -12.91
N ALA A 95 -21.58 -10.76 -12.09
CA ALA A 95 -20.89 -12.04 -11.88
C ALA A 95 -21.08 -12.90 -13.13
N ASP A 96 -20.00 -13.50 -13.62
CA ASP A 96 -20.09 -14.51 -14.67
C ASP A 96 -20.88 -15.71 -14.13
N VAL A 97 -21.86 -16.13 -14.92
CA VAL A 97 -22.67 -17.32 -14.67
C VAL A 97 -22.19 -18.33 -15.70
N ASP A 98 -21.63 -19.46 -15.26
CA ASP A 98 -21.29 -20.55 -16.17
C ASP A 98 -22.58 -21.06 -16.84
N GLU A 99 -22.84 -20.63 -18.09
CA GLU A 99 -24.02 -21.04 -18.88
C GLU A 99 -24.08 -22.57 -19.08
N GLU A 100 -22.95 -23.26 -18.98
CA GLU A 100 -22.83 -24.72 -19.15
C GLU A 100 -23.35 -25.52 -17.93
N SER A 101 -23.49 -24.89 -16.76
CA SER A 101 -23.94 -25.57 -15.53
C SER A 101 -25.47 -25.76 -15.45
N GLY A 102 -26.24 -25.23 -16.40
CA GLY A 102 -27.68 -25.49 -16.51
C GLY A 102 -28.53 -25.08 -15.30
N ASP A 103 -27.99 -24.26 -14.38
CA ASP A 103 -28.69 -23.89 -13.15
C ASP A 103 -29.55 -22.63 -13.40
N PRO A 104 -30.90 -22.70 -13.41
CA PRO A 104 -31.75 -21.63 -13.96
C PRO A 104 -31.85 -20.35 -13.12
N LEU A 105 -31.08 -20.22 -12.03
CA LEU A 105 -31.41 -19.31 -10.93
C LEU A 105 -30.75 -17.92 -10.98
N VAL A 106 -30.07 -17.57 -12.07
CA VAL A 106 -29.50 -16.21 -12.24
C VAL A 106 -30.21 -15.41 -13.34
N LEU A 107 -31.39 -15.85 -13.78
CA LEU A 107 -32.22 -15.07 -14.72
C LEU A 107 -33.02 -13.93 -14.06
N THR A 108 -32.85 -13.67 -12.76
CA THR A 108 -33.54 -12.58 -12.04
C THR A 108 -32.65 -11.37 -11.75
N GLY A 109 -31.69 -11.09 -12.64
CA GLY A 109 -31.03 -9.79 -12.74
C GLY A 109 -31.93 -8.65 -13.28
N LEU A 110 -33.20 -8.95 -13.62
CA LEU A 110 -34.14 -8.03 -14.28
C LEU A 110 -35.39 -7.64 -13.46
N GLU A 111 -35.58 -8.16 -12.25
CA GLU A 111 -36.74 -7.83 -11.39
C GLU A 111 -36.36 -6.93 -10.19
N LEU A 112 -35.35 -6.06 -10.31
CA LEU A 112 -34.96 -5.13 -9.24
C LEU A 112 -35.18 -3.65 -9.62
N SER A 113 -36.36 -3.36 -10.19
CA SER A 113 -36.94 -2.00 -10.23
C SER A 113 -38.00 -1.76 -9.14
N LYS A 114 -38.18 -2.67 -8.17
CA LYS A 114 -39.14 -2.49 -7.06
C LYS A 114 -38.45 -2.35 -5.70
N PRO A 115 -38.93 -1.43 -4.84
CA PRO A 115 -38.29 -1.09 -3.59
C PRO A 115 -38.57 -2.16 -2.52
N MET A 116 -37.56 -2.43 -1.70
CA MET A 116 -37.65 -3.05 -0.38
C MET A 116 -38.40 -4.39 -0.28
N LEU A 117 -37.69 -5.51 -0.37
CA LEU A 117 -37.97 -6.66 0.50
C LEU A 117 -36.70 -7.48 0.78
N ASN A 118 -36.53 -7.82 2.06
CA ASN A 118 -35.49 -8.64 2.70
C ASN A 118 -34.65 -9.59 1.82
N LEU A 119 -33.49 -9.11 1.34
CA LEU A 119 -32.40 -9.93 0.79
C LEU A 119 -31.54 -10.58 1.90
N GLN A 120 -32.18 -11.11 2.95
CA GLN A 120 -31.53 -11.98 3.95
C GLN A 120 -31.86 -13.46 3.71
N HIS A 121 -32.86 -13.76 2.86
CA HIS A 121 -33.39 -15.12 2.70
C HIS A 121 -33.02 -15.85 1.39
N THR A 122 -32.42 -15.20 0.39
CA THR A 122 -31.98 -15.87 -0.85
C THR A 122 -30.62 -16.56 -0.70
N ALA A 123 -30.39 -17.16 0.47
CA ALA A 123 -29.12 -17.75 0.87
C ALA A 123 -29.24 -19.24 1.24
N SER A 124 -30.42 -19.84 1.08
CA SER A 124 -30.73 -21.19 1.59
C SER A 124 -31.24 -22.18 0.53
N LEU A 125 -31.26 -21.83 -0.75
CA LEU A 125 -31.73 -22.74 -1.79
C LEU A 125 -30.73 -22.71 -2.93
N VAL A 126 -29.87 -23.73 -2.93
CA VAL A 126 -29.09 -24.36 -4.03
C VAL A 126 -27.74 -24.76 -3.44
N GLY A 127 -27.65 -26.03 -3.05
CA GLY A 127 -26.40 -26.68 -2.69
C GLY A 127 -25.66 -27.04 -3.97
N SER A 128 -24.64 -26.27 -4.32
CA SER A 128 -23.59 -26.57 -5.30
C SER A 128 -22.76 -25.30 -5.49
N GLY A 129 -21.46 -25.36 -5.19
CA GLY A 129 -20.34 -24.45 -5.55
C GLY A 129 -20.45 -22.90 -5.66
N ILE A 130 -21.61 -22.26 -5.65
CA ILE A 130 -21.75 -20.86 -6.09
C ILE A 130 -21.28 -19.91 -4.99
N GLN A 131 -20.23 -19.13 -5.26
CA GLN A 131 -19.80 -18.06 -4.36
C GLN A 131 -20.98 -17.12 -4.06
N LYS A 132 -21.30 -16.93 -2.78
CA LYS A 132 -22.28 -15.92 -2.33
C LYS A 132 -21.87 -14.54 -2.85
N ILE A 133 -22.50 -14.09 -3.93
CA ILE A 133 -22.26 -12.75 -4.49
C ILE A 133 -22.78 -11.73 -3.48
N ARG A 134 -21.88 -10.86 -2.99
CA ARG A 134 -22.22 -9.85 -1.97
C ARG A 134 -22.73 -8.58 -2.66
N TYR A 135 -23.64 -7.86 -2.01
CA TYR A 135 -24.17 -6.58 -2.51
C TYR A 135 -23.70 -5.39 -1.66
N CYS A 136 -23.52 -4.22 -2.28
CA CYS A 136 -23.28 -2.96 -1.61
C CYS A 136 -24.51 -2.06 -1.64
N LYS A 137 -25.21 -1.91 -0.52
CA LYS A 137 -26.38 -1.02 -0.42
C LYS A 137 -26.03 0.45 -0.69
N LYS A 138 -24.85 0.91 -0.22
CA LYS A 138 -24.41 2.31 -0.36
C LYS A 138 -24.06 2.69 -1.80
N CYS A 139 -23.46 1.75 -2.54
CA CYS A 139 -23.07 1.97 -3.95
C CYS A 139 -24.10 1.42 -4.94
N ASN A 140 -25.16 0.75 -4.47
CA ASN A 140 -26.18 0.11 -5.28
C ASN A 140 -25.63 -0.82 -6.39
N GLN A 141 -24.68 -1.69 -6.04
CA GLN A 141 -24.00 -2.58 -6.98
C GLN A 141 -23.54 -3.89 -6.33
N LEU A 142 -23.32 -4.92 -7.14
CA LEU A 142 -22.68 -6.17 -6.70
C LEU A 142 -21.21 -5.93 -6.36
N LYS A 143 -20.69 -6.69 -5.40
CA LYS A 143 -19.30 -6.65 -4.94
C LYS A 143 -18.56 -7.85 -5.54
N PRO A 144 -17.50 -7.61 -6.33
CA PRO A 144 -16.55 -8.65 -6.68
C PRO A 144 -15.96 -9.35 -5.45
N PRO A 145 -15.34 -10.53 -5.62
CA PRO A 145 -14.58 -11.17 -4.56
C PRO A 145 -13.54 -10.21 -3.98
N ARG A 146 -13.33 -10.26 -2.66
CA ARG A 146 -12.40 -9.39 -1.91
C ARG A 146 -12.66 -7.87 -2.01
N CYS A 147 -13.77 -7.43 -2.62
CA CYS A 147 -14.17 -6.03 -2.64
C CYS A 147 -14.84 -5.62 -1.32
N HIS A 148 -14.52 -4.43 -0.79
CA HIS A 148 -15.19 -3.85 0.38
C HIS A 148 -15.55 -2.37 0.14
N HIS A 149 -16.55 -1.86 0.85
CA HIS A 149 -16.92 -0.44 0.78
C HIS A 149 -16.13 0.34 1.82
N CYS A 150 -15.35 1.33 1.38
CA CYS A 150 -14.67 2.24 2.25
C CYS A 150 -15.55 3.48 2.47
N SER A 151 -15.94 3.74 3.72
CA SER A 151 -16.72 4.93 4.07
C SER A 151 -15.93 6.23 3.86
N ALA A 152 -14.62 6.22 4.14
CA ALA A 152 -13.76 7.39 3.94
C ALA A 152 -13.61 7.76 2.46
N CYS A 153 -13.49 6.77 1.57
CA CYS A 153 -13.46 6.98 0.13
C CYS A 153 -14.86 7.12 -0.51
N GLY A 154 -15.93 6.80 0.22
CA GLY A 154 -17.31 6.84 -0.28
C GLY A 154 -17.63 5.83 -1.38
N ARG A 155 -16.79 4.81 -1.61
CA ARG A 155 -16.93 3.87 -2.73
C ARG A 155 -16.44 2.46 -2.40
N CYS A 156 -16.83 1.51 -3.25
CA CYS A 156 -16.28 0.15 -3.22
C CYS A 156 -14.86 0.12 -3.80
N ILE A 157 -13.94 -0.48 -3.04
CA ILE A 157 -12.52 -0.64 -3.36
C ILE A 157 -12.24 -2.12 -3.64
N LEU A 158 -11.60 -2.39 -4.77
CA LEU A 158 -11.18 -3.74 -5.16
C LEU A 158 -10.00 -4.19 -4.31
N LYS A 159 -9.99 -5.46 -3.91
CA LYS A 159 -8.97 -6.03 -2.99
C LYS A 159 -8.70 -5.13 -1.77
N MET A 160 -9.73 -4.49 -1.23
CA MET A 160 -9.55 -3.50 -0.17
C MET A 160 -8.80 -4.14 0.99
N ASP A 161 -7.66 -3.55 1.34
CA ASP A 161 -6.90 -3.91 2.52
C ASP A 161 -7.34 -3.03 3.69
N HIS A 162 -7.00 -1.74 3.62
CA HIS A 162 -7.44 -0.74 4.58
C HIS A 162 -7.51 0.67 3.97
N HIS A 163 -8.06 1.62 4.73
CA HIS A 163 -7.90 3.04 4.43
C HIS A 163 -6.75 3.59 5.27
N CYS A 164 -5.69 4.02 4.61
CA CYS A 164 -4.45 4.41 5.27
C CYS A 164 -4.39 5.93 5.43
N VAL A 165 -4.35 6.38 6.68
CA VAL A 165 -4.28 7.81 6.99
C VAL A 165 -2.96 8.42 6.50
N TRP A 166 -1.84 7.68 6.61
CA TRP A 166 -0.49 8.14 6.25
C TRP A 166 -0.29 8.45 4.75
N VAL A 167 -0.99 7.73 3.87
CA VAL A 167 -1.00 8.00 2.43
C VAL A 167 -2.28 8.72 1.98
N VAL A 168 -3.21 8.98 2.91
CA VAL A 168 -4.50 9.66 2.66
C VAL A 168 -5.27 8.99 1.51
N ASN A 169 -5.17 7.68 1.43
CA ASN A 169 -5.74 6.89 0.35
C ASN A 169 -6.12 5.50 0.85
N CYS A 170 -7.04 4.85 0.15
CA CYS A 170 -7.24 3.42 0.36
C CYS A 170 -6.04 2.65 -0.19
N VAL A 171 -5.73 1.53 0.45
CA VAL A 171 -4.82 0.51 -0.08
C VAL A 171 -5.70 -0.60 -0.65
N GLY A 172 -5.58 -0.83 -1.96
CA GLY A 172 -6.40 -1.76 -2.72
C GLY A 172 -5.64 -2.41 -3.87
N ALA A 173 -6.35 -3.03 -4.81
CA ALA A 173 -5.78 -3.87 -5.87
C ALA A 173 -4.61 -3.21 -6.63
N LEU A 174 -4.75 -1.93 -6.98
CA LEU A 174 -3.83 -1.25 -7.90
C LEU A 174 -2.63 -0.57 -7.23
N ASN A 175 -2.70 -0.27 -5.93
CA ASN A 175 -1.62 0.40 -5.19
C ASN A 175 -1.03 -0.45 -4.05
N TYR A 176 -1.48 -1.70 -3.88
CA TYR A 176 -0.98 -2.60 -2.84
C TYR A 176 0.55 -2.79 -2.88
N LYS A 177 1.11 -3.03 -4.07
CA LYS A 177 2.57 -3.16 -4.25
C LYS A 177 3.31 -1.90 -3.83
N PHE A 178 2.82 -0.73 -4.21
CA PHE A 178 3.45 0.54 -3.88
C PHE A 178 3.45 0.79 -2.38
N PHE A 179 2.35 0.43 -1.71
CA PHE A 179 2.26 0.47 -0.25
C PHE A 179 3.28 -0.48 0.42
N LEU A 180 3.40 -1.72 -0.05
CA LEU A 180 4.40 -2.67 0.49
C LEU A 180 5.84 -2.20 0.26
N LEU A 181 6.15 -1.65 -0.92
CA LEU A 181 7.46 -1.06 -1.21
C LEU A 181 7.72 0.18 -0.36
N PHE A 182 6.71 1.02 -0.12
CA PHE A 182 6.82 2.15 0.80
C PHE A 182 7.19 1.70 2.21
N LEU A 183 6.55 0.66 2.75
CA LEU A 183 6.92 0.10 4.06
C LEU A 183 8.35 -0.47 4.05
N PHE A 184 8.70 -1.23 3.01
CA PHE A 184 10.03 -1.82 2.87
C PHE A 184 11.14 -0.76 2.81
N TYR A 185 10.99 0.26 1.97
CA TYR A 185 11.99 1.33 1.86
C TYR A 185 11.99 2.25 3.08
N THR A 186 10.86 2.45 3.76
CA THR A 186 10.84 3.14 5.06
C THR A 186 11.64 2.36 6.10
N PHE A 187 11.49 1.04 6.16
CA PHE A 187 12.26 0.21 7.07
C PHE A 187 13.76 0.27 6.77
N LEU A 188 14.17 0.16 5.50
CA LEU A 188 15.57 0.24 5.10
C LEU A 188 16.19 1.61 5.42
N GLU A 189 15.48 2.70 5.08
CA GLU A 189 15.93 4.06 5.31
C GLU A 189 16.09 4.33 6.81
N THR A 190 15.06 4.05 7.60
CA THR A 190 15.08 4.28 9.05
C THR A 190 16.13 3.42 9.75
N SER A 191 16.31 2.16 9.32
CA SER A 191 17.36 1.28 9.84
C SER A 191 18.76 1.80 9.50
N LEU A 192 18.98 2.28 8.26
CA LEU A 192 20.25 2.90 7.87
C LEU A 192 20.53 4.10 8.76
N VAL A 193 19.58 5.02 8.92
CA VAL A 193 19.71 6.22 9.76
C VAL A 193 20.02 5.86 11.21
N THR A 194 19.34 4.87 11.78
CA THR A 194 19.62 4.38 13.13
C THR A 194 21.05 3.83 13.25
N ILE A 195 21.49 3.00 12.30
CA ILE A 195 22.83 2.40 12.33
C ILE A 195 23.91 3.48 12.23
N ILE A 196 23.79 4.40 11.27
CA ILE A 196 24.82 5.41 11.01
C ILE A 196 24.91 6.45 12.13
N LEU A 197 23.80 6.75 12.83
CA LEU A 197 23.77 7.70 13.95
C LEU A 197 24.03 7.04 15.32
N LEU A 198 24.13 5.70 15.40
CA LEU A 198 24.30 4.99 16.67
C LEU A 198 25.54 5.44 17.44
N SER A 199 26.68 5.61 16.74
CA SER A 199 27.92 6.07 17.38
C SER A 199 27.78 7.48 17.94
N ASN A 200 27.10 8.38 17.22
CA ASN A 200 26.85 9.75 17.67
C ASN A 200 25.88 9.77 18.86
N PHE A 201 24.87 8.90 18.85
CA PHE A 201 23.94 8.72 19.97
C PHE A 201 24.64 8.18 21.22
N ILE A 202 25.54 7.20 21.10
CA ILE A 202 26.32 6.70 22.25
C ILE A 202 27.26 7.78 22.76
N ALA A 203 27.95 8.50 21.85
CA ALA A 203 28.84 9.59 22.22
C ALA A 203 28.14 10.69 23.02
N PHE A 204 26.87 10.99 22.72
CA PHE A 204 26.03 11.92 23.48
C PHE A 204 25.96 11.63 24.98
N PHE A 205 26.01 10.35 25.38
CA PHE A 205 25.93 9.95 26.79
C PHE A 205 27.29 9.79 27.47
N ASN A 206 28.39 9.90 26.71
CA ASN A 206 29.72 9.83 27.29
C ASN A 206 30.12 11.21 27.84
N GLU A 207 30.81 11.26 28.98
CA GLU A 207 31.21 12.49 29.69
C GLU A 207 32.25 13.37 28.96
N GLY A 208 32.49 13.13 27.67
CA GLY A 208 33.44 13.89 26.85
C GLY A 208 32.80 15.14 26.25
N GLU A 209 33.58 16.22 26.11
CA GLU A 209 33.17 17.37 25.32
C GLU A 209 32.98 16.96 23.85
N ILE A 210 31.75 17.03 23.36
CA ILE A 210 31.46 16.79 21.94
C ILE A 210 31.63 18.12 21.20
N PRO A 211 32.52 18.21 20.19
CA PRO A 211 32.72 19.44 19.42
C PRO A 211 31.59 19.63 18.41
N ALA A 212 30.35 19.76 18.89
CA ALA A 212 29.14 19.97 18.09
C ALA A 212 28.26 21.05 18.74
N SER A 213 27.52 21.79 17.92
CA SER A 213 26.56 22.76 18.43
C SER A 213 25.43 22.06 19.19
N PRO A 214 24.83 22.70 20.22
CA PRO A 214 23.67 22.14 20.91
C PRO A 214 22.51 21.77 19.97
N GLU A 215 22.32 22.56 18.91
CA GLU A 215 21.32 22.30 17.87
C GLU A 215 21.61 20.99 17.12
N SER A 216 22.86 20.75 16.70
CA SER A 216 23.26 19.54 15.99
C SER A 216 23.09 18.30 16.88
N LEU A 217 23.44 18.41 18.16
CA LEU A 217 23.24 17.34 19.15
C LEU A 217 21.76 17.02 19.34
N ALA A 218 20.92 18.03 19.57
CA ALA A 218 19.48 17.86 19.72
C ALA A 218 18.83 17.24 18.48
N THR A 219 19.22 17.73 17.30
CA THR A 219 18.72 17.25 16.00
C THR A 219 19.11 15.79 15.77
N THR A 220 20.36 15.42 16.06
CA THR A 220 20.87 14.06 15.90
C THR A 220 20.20 13.10 16.87
N PHE A 221 20.03 13.50 18.14
CA PHE A 221 19.35 12.72 19.16
C PHE A 221 17.89 12.45 18.78
N LEU A 222 17.14 13.51 18.42
CA LEU A 222 15.73 13.37 18.03
C LEU A 222 15.58 12.51 16.78
N THR A 223 16.45 12.68 15.79
CA THR A 223 16.45 11.88 14.56
C THR A 223 16.71 10.42 14.85
N PHE A 224 17.68 10.09 15.71
CA PHE A 224 17.98 8.71 16.09
C PHE A 224 16.76 8.04 16.75
N VAL A 225 16.17 8.70 17.75
CA VAL A 225 15.01 8.16 18.49
C VAL A 225 13.82 7.96 17.56
N LEU A 226 13.50 8.95 16.71
CA LEU A 226 12.39 8.85 15.75
C LEU A 226 12.62 7.70 14.76
N ASN A 227 13.80 7.62 14.14
CA ASN A 227 14.08 6.58 13.14
C ASN A 227 14.12 5.18 13.76
N LEU A 228 14.66 5.02 14.98
CA LEU A 228 14.60 3.75 15.70
C LEU A 228 13.15 3.34 15.98
N ALA A 229 12.31 4.26 16.44
CA ALA A 229 10.90 4.00 16.69
C ALA A 229 10.15 3.58 15.41
N PHE A 230 10.41 4.25 14.28
CA PHE A 230 9.83 3.89 12.99
C PHE A 230 10.34 2.54 12.48
N ALA A 231 11.65 2.27 12.56
CA ALA A 231 12.23 1.00 12.14
C ALA A 231 11.60 -0.18 12.88
N LEU A 232 11.47 -0.08 14.21
CA LEU A 232 10.82 -1.12 15.04
C LEU A 232 9.32 -1.26 14.73
N SER A 233 8.61 -0.14 14.56
CA SER A 233 7.18 -0.14 14.25
C SER A 233 6.89 -0.80 12.90
N VAL A 234 7.66 -0.45 11.87
CA VAL A 234 7.51 -1.00 10.52
C VAL A 234 7.96 -2.45 10.47
N LEU A 235 9.03 -2.83 11.19
CA LEU A 235 9.42 -4.23 11.32
C LEU A 235 8.30 -5.09 11.91
N GLY A 236 7.63 -4.58 12.96
CA GLY A 236 6.47 -5.24 13.56
C GLY A 236 5.31 -5.43 12.57
N LEU A 237 5.02 -4.40 11.76
CA LEU A 237 3.98 -4.46 10.72
C LEU A 237 4.34 -5.47 9.62
N LEU A 238 5.58 -5.44 9.10
CA LEU A 238 6.06 -6.40 8.10
C LEU A 238 6.02 -7.83 8.65
N ALA A 239 6.43 -8.05 9.90
CA ALA A 239 6.36 -9.35 10.55
C ALA A 239 4.91 -9.84 10.72
N TYR A 240 3.97 -8.94 10.99
CA TYR A 240 2.54 -9.27 11.05
C TYR A 240 2.00 -9.70 9.68
N GLU A 241 2.33 -8.98 8.61
CA GLU A 241 1.96 -9.34 7.22
C GLU A 241 2.55 -10.69 6.79
N MET A 242 3.72 -11.05 7.32
CA MET A 242 4.35 -12.35 7.04
C MET A 242 3.75 -13.51 7.83
N LYS A 243 2.90 -13.27 8.86
CA LYS A 243 2.23 -14.36 9.57
C LYS A 243 1.21 -15.01 8.64
N THR A 244 1.51 -16.24 8.23
CA THR A 244 0.61 -17.04 7.43
C THR A 244 -0.64 -17.41 8.22
N THR A 245 -1.81 -16.94 7.79
CA THR A 245 -3.08 -17.52 8.24
C THR A 245 -3.20 -18.96 7.71
N PRO A 246 -3.80 -19.91 8.46
CA PRO A 246 -4.02 -21.27 7.99
C PRO A 246 -4.88 -21.29 6.72
N LYS A 247 -4.75 -22.35 5.91
CA LYS A 247 -5.49 -22.67 4.67
C LYS A 247 -6.54 -21.63 4.27
N TRP A 248 -6.14 -20.68 3.42
CA TRP A 248 -7.05 -19.69 2.86
C TRP A 248 -7.36 -20.03 1.39
N ARG A 249 -8.61 -19.85 0.94
CA ARG A 249 -9.02 -20.25 -0.42
C ARG A 249 -8.25 -19.54 -1.53
N TYR A 250 -7.77 -18.32 -1.28
CA TYR A 250 -6.97 -17.55 -2.25
C TYR A 250 -5.45 -17.78 -2.10
N ASP A 251 -5.02 -18.66 -1.19
CA ASP A 251 -3.60 -19.01 -1.07
C ASP A 251 -3.22 -20.05 -2.13
N LEU A 252 -2.45 -19.62 -3.13
CA LEU A 252 -1.93 -20.46 -4.23
C LEU A 252 -0.48 -20.92 -3.99
N GLY A 253 0.04 -20.72 -2.79
CA GLY A 253 1.44 -20.95 -2.43
C GLY A 253 2.29 -19.68 -2.54
N ARG A 254 3.39 -19.67 -1.79
CA ARG A 254 4.23 -18.47 -1.55
C ARG A 254 4.61 -17.72 -2.83
N ARG A 255 5.10 -18.43 -3.84
CA ARG A 255 5.58 -17.81 -5.09
C ARG A 255 4.45 -17.18 -5.90
N LYS A 256 3.36 -17.92 -6.14
CA LYS A 256 2.21 -17.41 -6.91
C LYS A 256 1.55 -16.23 -6.22
N ASN A 257 1.41 -16.27 -4.89
CA ASN A 257 0.86 -15.14 -4.12
C ASN A 257 1.75 -13.89 -4.22
N PHE A 258 3.07 -14.07 -4.20
CA PHE A 258 4.02 -12.98 -4.39
C PHE A 258 3.91 -12.37 -5.79
N GLU A 259 3.91 -13.21 -6.83
CA GLU A 259 3.77 -12.80 -8.23
C GLU A 259 2.42 -12.09 -8.50
N GLN A 260 1.34 -12.46 -7.81
CA GLN A 260 0.04 -11.76 -7.85
C GLN A 260 0.08 -10.31 -7.33
N VAL A 261 1.12 -9.93 -6.59
CA VAL A 261 1.31 -8.59 -6.05
C VAL A 261 2.42 -7.85 -6.79
N PHE A 262 3.59 -8.47 -6.94
CA PHE A 262 4.79 -7.82 -7.46
C PHE A 262 4.95 -7.91 -8.98
N GLY A 263 4.18 -8.79 -9.61
CA GLY A 263 4.27 -9.11 -11.03
C GLY A 263 5.23 -10.24 -11.36
N MET A 264 5.21 -10.65 -12.62
CA MET A 264 6.02 -11.76 -13.11
C MET A 264 7.44 -11.32 -13.47
N ASP A 265 7.63 -10.05 -13.85
CA ASP A 265 8.95 -9.50 -14.17
C ASP A 265 9.72 -9.12 -12.90
N LYS A 266 10.76 -9.90 -12.61
CA LYS A 266 11.62 -9.72 -11.44
C LYS A 266 12.32 -8.37 -11.38
N ARG A 267 12.58 -7.73 -12.53
CA ARG A 267 13.24 -6.41 -12.59
C ARG A 267 12.43 -5.32 -11.92
N TYR A 268 11.11 -5.49 -11.87
CA TYR A 268 10.19 -4.53 -11.28
C TYR A 268 9.79 -4.89 -9.85
N TRP A 269 10.30 -5.97 -9.26
CA TRP A 269 9.88 -6.36 -7.90
C TRP A 269 10.20 -5.30 -6.84
N LEU A 270 11.35 -4.64 -6.96
CA LEU A 270 11.77 -3.57 -6.06
C LEU A 270 11.49 -2.17 -6.62
N ILE A 271 10.89 -2.08 -7.81
CA ILE A 271 10.56 -0.79 -8.43
C ILE A 271 9.06 -0.53 -8.25
N PRO A 272 8.64 0.66 -7.81
CA PRO A 272 7.23 1.01 -7.63
C PRO A 272 6.58 1.33 -8.99
N ALA A 273 6.63 0.35 -9.90
CA ALA A 273 6.01 0.36 -11.22
C ALA A 273 5.61 -1.07 -11.64
N TYR A 274 4.73 -1.17 -12.62
CA TYR A 274 4.36 -2.43 -13.29
C TYR A 274 4.75 -2.35 -14.77
N THR A 275 5.03 -3.51 -15.36
CA THR A 275 5.12 -3.61 -16.82
C THR A 275 3.73 -3.54 -17.44
N GLU A 276 3.63 -3.15 -18.72
CA GLU A 276 2.36 -3.20 -19.44
C GLU A 276 1.77 -4.62 -19.48
N GLU A 277 2.64 -5.62 -19.56
CA GLU A 277 2.22 -7.02 -19.58
C GLU A 277 1.66 -7.47 -18.23
N ASP A 278 2.28 -7.05 -17.12
CA ASP A 278 1.74 -7.28 -15.77
C ASP A 278 0.36 -6.63 -15.62
N LEU A 279 0.20 -5.39 -16.09
CA LEU A 279 -1.09 -4.68 -16.06
C LEU A 279 -2.18 -5.42 -16.85
N LYS A 280 -1.82 -6.07 -17.98
CA LYS A 280 -2.77 -6.82 -18.81
C LYS A 280 -3.06 -8.22 -18.25
N ARG A 281 -2.04 -8.93 -17.76
CA ARG A 281 -2.15 -10.36 -17.37
C ARG A 281 -2.59 -10.58 -15.94
N LEU A 282 -2.28 -9.66 -15.02
CA LEU A 282 -2.60 -9.84 -13.61
C LEU A 282 -4.07 -9.51 -13.36
N GLN A 283 -4.92 -10.53 -13.47
CA GLN A 283 -6.34 -10.46 -13.12
C GLN A 283 -6.56 -9.85 -11.72
N THR A 284 -5.63 -10.10 -10.79
CA THR A 284 -5.66 -9.55 -9.43
C THR A 284 -5.54 -8.04 -9.35
N LEU A 285 -4.90 -7.39 -10.34
CA LEU A 285 -4.83 -5.94 -10.48
C LEU A 285 -6.16 -5.36 -10.99
N HIS A 286 -6.83 -6.07 -11.89
CA HIS A 286 -8.20 -5.73 -12.29
C HIS A 286 -9.22 -5.95 -11.16
N GLY A 287 -8.87 -6.78 -10.18
CA GLY A 287 -9.60 -7.01 -8.95
C GLY A 287 -11.00 -7.63 -9.11
N LEU A 288 -11.32 -8.12 -10.31
CA LEU A 288 -12.58 -8.79 -10.62
C LEU A 288 -12.51 -10.28 -10.35
N GLU A 289 -11.37 -10.90 -10.62
CA GLU A 289 -11.14 -12.33 -10.47
C GLU A 289 -9.95 -12.59 -9.56
N TYR A 290 -10.08 -13.64 -8.74
CA TYR A 290 -9.00 -14.13 -7.89
C TYR A 290 -8.96 -15.65 -8.01
N PRO A 291 -7.85 -16.22 -8.51
CA PRO A 291 -7.74 -17.68 -8.56
C PRO A 291 -7.79 -18.23 -7.13
N SER A 292 -8.67 -19.20 -6.91
CA SER A 292 -8.85 -19.92 -5.65
C SER A 292 -8.48 -21.39 -5.80
N LYS A 293 -8.16 -22.06 -4.69
CA LYS A 293 -8.04 -23.53 -4.63
C LYS A 293 -9.44 -24.14 -4.68
N PRO A 294 -9.80 -24.92 -5.72
CA PRO A 294 -11.14 -25.52 -5.84
C PRO A 294 -11.48 -26.45 -4.68
N GLU A 295 -10.48 -27.14 -4.12
CA GLU A 295 -10.61 -28.11 -3.03
C GLU A 295 -11.10 -27.52 -1.69
N LEU A 296 -10.97 -26.20 -1.50
CA LEU A 296 -11.45 -25.50 -0.30
C LEU A 296 -12.83 -24.86 -0.50
N ASP A 297 -13.30 -24.80 -1.74
CA ASP A 297 -14.63 -24.28 -2.06
C ASP A 297 -15.73 -25.32 -1.72
N SER A 298 -15.35 -26.58 -1.52
CA SER A 298 -16.21 -27.69 -1.05
C SER A 298 -16.16 -27.95 0.46
N GLN A 299 -15.23 -27.35 1.21
CA GLN A 299 -15.02 -27.62 2.66
C GLN A 299 -15.64 -26.56 3.59
N HIS A 300 -16.28 -25.53 3.03
CA HIS A 300 -17.02 -24.52 3.81
C HIS A 300 -18.55 -24.73 3.77
N TYR A 301 -18.98 -25.96 3.46
CA TYR A 301 -20.34 -26.43 3.66
C TYR A 301 -20.57 -26.85 5.12
#